data_AF-A0A2S9FK35-F1
#
_entry.id   AF-A0A2S9FK35-F1
#
_cell.length_a   1.000
_cell.length_b   1.000
_cell.length_c   1.000
_cell.angle_alpha   90.00
_cell.angle_beta   90.00
_cell.angle_gamma   90.00
#
_symmetry.space_group_name_H-M   'P 1'
#
loop_
_entity.id
_entity.type
_entity.pdbx_description
1 polymer ?
#
loop_
_entity_poly.entity_id
_entity_poly.type
_entity_poly.pdbx_seq_one_letter_code
_entity_poly.pdbx_strand_id
1 'polypeptide(L)' 'TLKAGVTMDRARVLAKADAFASAHPGLLDRYLTHTFGIDEVQSAFDLASRPVPGRIKIAIVA' A
#
# COMPACT_ATOMS: atom_id res chain seq x y z
N THR A 1 -21.14 -9.33 9.65
CA THR A 1 -19.86 -8.71 9.23
C THR A 1 -19.01 -9.76 8.56
N LEU A 2 -18.74 -9.62 7.25
CA LEU A 2 -17.80 -10.48 6.54
C LEU A 2 -16.38 -10.11 7.01
N LYS A 3 -15.74 -10.94 7.84
CA LYS A 3 -14.28 -10.84 8.02
C LYS A 3 -13.63 -11.60 6.88
N ALA A 4 -13.19 -10.89 5.85
CA ALA A 4 -12.37 -11.46 4.80
C ALA A 4 -11.01 -11.88 5.36
N GLY A 5 -10.64 -13.15 5.16
CA GLY A 5 -9.26 -13.61 5.00
C GLY A 5 -8.36 -13.65 6.24
N VAL A 6 -8.32 -14.79 6.93
CA VAL A 6 -7.06 -15.23 7.57
C VAL A 6 -6.17 -15.83 6.48
N THR A 7 -4.99 -15.25 6.26
CA THR A 7 -3.96 -15.85 5.39
C THR A 7 -3.25 -16.95 6.16
N MET A 8 -3.45 -18.20 5.76
CA MET A 8 -2.56 -19.29 6.15
C MET A 8 -1.17 -19.01 5.58
N ASP A 9 -0.11 -19.25 6.36
CA ASP A 9 1.28 -18.95 6.01
C ASP A 9 1.63 -17.46 5.77
N ARG A 10 1.06 -16.54 6.57
CA ARG A 10 1.37 -15.09 6.46
C ARG A 10 2.86 -14.81 6.27
N ALA A 11 3.73 -15.42 7.07
CA ALA A 11 5.18 -15.23 6.97
C ALA A 11 5.72 -15.63 5.60
N ARG A 12 5.36 -16.82 5.09
CA ARG A 12 5.77 -17.32 3.77
C ARG A 12 5.28 -16.40 2.64
N VAL A 13 4.04 -15.91 2.73
CA VAL A 13 3.45 -15.05 1.69
C VAL A 13 4.11 -13.68 1.68
N LEU A 14 4.37 -13.09 2.85
CA LEU A 14 5.10 -11.82 2.95
C LEU A 14 6.53 -11.95 2.42
N ALA A 15 7.24 -13.04 2.73
CA ALA A 15 8.58 -13.28 2.19
C ALA A 15 8.59 -13.38 0.66
N LYS A 16 7.57 -14.01 0.06
CA LYS A 16 7.41 -14.05 -1.40
C LYS A 16 7.11 -12.67 -1.99
N ALA A 17 6.28 -11.87 -1.33
CA ALA A 17 5.96 -10.52 -1.77
C ALA A 17 7.20 -9.61 -1.72
N ASP A 18 8.01 -9.73 -0.66
CA ASP A 18 9.27 -9.00 -0.50
C ASP A 18 10.30 -9.36 -1.57
N ALA A 19 10.50 -10.66 -1.80
CA ALA A 19 11.37 -11.15 -2.88
C ALA A 19 10.91 -10.65 -4.26
N PHE A 20 9.59 -10.63 -4.50
CA PHE A 20 9.03 -10.10 -5.72
C PHE A 20 9.28 -8.60 -5.87
N ALA A 21 9.03 -7.79 -4.83
CA ALA A 21 9.27 -6.35 -4.88
C ALA A 21 10.75 -6.03 -5.13
N SER A 22 11.65 -6.75 -4.47
CA SER A 22 13.10 -6.61 -4.65
C SER A 22 13.56 -6.93 -6.09
N ALA A 23 12.95 -7.93 -6.72
CA ALA A 23 13.22 -8.28 -8.12
C ALA A 23 12.69 -7.26 -9.14
N HIS A 24 11.84 -6.30 -8.72
CA HIS A 24 11.20 -5.32 -9.59
C HIS A 24 11.33 -3.88 -9.01
N PRO A 25 12.51 -3.26 -9.08
CA PRO A 25 12.78 -1.98 -8.40
C PRO A 25 11.81 -0.83 -8.75
N GLY A 26 11.34 -0.75 -9.99
CA GLY A 26 10.39 0.28 -10.42
C GLY A 26 8.91 -0.02 -10.10
N LEU A 27 8.63 -1.13 -9.42
CA LEU A 27 7.25 -1.53 -9.08
C LEU A 27 6.62 -0.52 -8.11
N LEU A 28 7.32 -0.19 -7.03
CA LEU A 28 6.78 0.69 -5.99
C LEU A 28 6.58 2.11 -6.53
N ASP A 29 7.52 2.61 -7.35
CA ASP A 29 7.41 3.94 -7.97
C ASP A 29 6.18 4.07 -8.87
N ARG A 30 5.77 2.99 -9.53
CA ARG A 30 4.57 2.96 -10.38
C ARG A 30 3.29 2.69 -9.61
N TYR A 31 3.40 1.99 -8.48
CA TYR A 31 2.27 1.55 -7.67
C TYR A 31 1.83 2.62 -6.66
N LEU A 32 2.79 3.29 -6.03
CA LEU A 32 2.56 4.41 -5.13
C LEU A 32 2.28 5.66 -5.95
N THR A 33 1.08 6.21 -5.79
CA THR A 33 0.67 7.41 -6.51
C THR A 33 0.81 8.67 -5.66
N HIS A 34 0.77 8.54 -4.33
CA HIS A 34 0.91 9.65 -3.39
C HIS A 34 1.63 9.18 -2.12
N THR A 35 2.51 10.04 -1.61
CA THR A 35 3.21 9.85 -0.34
C THR A 35 2.96 11.06 0.55
N PHE A 36 2.70 10.82 1.82
CA PHE A 36 2.44 11.83 2.84
C PHE A 36 3.43 11.70 3.99
N GLY A 37 3.77 12.83 4.62
CA GLY A 37 4.44 12.83 5.92
C GLY A 37 3.52 12.34 7.04
N ILE A 38 4.11 11.95 8.16
CA ILE A 38 3.36 11.48 9.34
C ILE A 38 2.49 12.58 9.97
N ASP A 39 2.85 13.85 9.77
CA ASP A 39 2.09 15.03 10.17
C ASP A 39 0.87 15.31 9.26
N GLU A 40 0.81 14.67 8.09
CA GLU A 40 -0.24 14.86 7.08
C GLU A 40 -1.29 13.74 7.09
N VAL A 41 -1.38 12.95 8.17
CA VAL A 41 -2.27 11.77 8.26
C VAL A 41 -3.74 12.10 7.92
N GLN A 42 -4.26 13.24 8.36
CA GLN A 42 -5.63 13.64 8.04
C GLN A 42 -5.81 13.87 6.54
N SER A 43 -4.86 14.58 5.91
CA SER A 43 -4.88 14.82 4.46
C SER A 43 -4.74 13.53 3.67
N ALA A 44 -3.91 12.59 4.13
CA ALA A 44 -3.80 11.25 3.53
C ALA A 44 -5.14 10.50 3.59
N PHE A 45 -5.84 10.55 4.73
CA PHE A 45 -7.13 9.89 4.92
C PHE A 45 -8.23 10.52 4.05
N ASP A 46 -8.31 11.85 4.02
CA ASP A 46 -9.28 12.59 3.20
C ASP A 46 -9.06 12.30 1.72
N LEU A 47 -7.80 12.20 1.31
CA LEU A 47 -7.43 11.82 -0.05
C LEU A 47 -7.88 10.38 -0.35
N ALA A 48 -7.55 9.41 0.52
CA ALA A 48 -7.88 8.00 0.35
C ALA A 48 -9.40 7.73 0.28
N SER A 49 -10.19 8.50 1.02
CA SER A 49 -11.64 8.29 1.15
C SER A 49 -12.44 8.69 -0.09
N ARG A 50 -11.83 9.41 -1.04
CA ARG A 50 -12.46 9.79 -2.30
C ARG A 50 -12.19 8.71 -3.37
N PRO A 51 -13.13 8.38 -4.25
CA PRO A 51 -12.81 7.57 -5.43
C PRO A 51 -12.25 8.49 -6.53
N VAL A 52 -11.00 8.29 -6.93
CA VAL A 52 -10.36 9.06 -8.02
C VAL A 52 -9.78 8.07 -9.04
N PRO A 53 -10.20 8.12 -10.32
CA PRO A 53 -9.64 7.28 -11.37
C PRO A 53 -8.11 7.41 -11.44
N GLY A 54 -7.42 6.28 -11.58
CA GLY A 54 -5.95 6.24 -11.69
C GLY A 54 -5.20 6.29 -10.36
N ARG A 55 -5.86 6.53 -9.23
CA ARG A 55 -5.22 6.39 -7.91
C ARG A 55 -5.26 4.94 -7.45
N ILE A 56 -4.07 4.37 -7.22
CA ILE A 56 -3.92 2.96 -6.87
C ILE A 56 -3.60 2.80 -5.38
N LYS A 57 -2.47 3.36 -4.93
CA LYS A 57 -2.00 3.25 -3.54
C LYS A 57 -1.46 4.59 -3.05
N ILE A 58 -1.66 4.86 -1.76
CA ILE A 58 -1.00 5.93 -1.03
C ILE A 58 -0.16 5.36 0.11
N ALA A 59 0.89 6.07 0.51
CA ALA A 59 1.77 5.72 1.62
C ALA A 59 1.93 6.89 2.60
N ILE A 60 2.18 6.56 3.87
CA ILE A 60 2.62 7.49 4.89
C ILE A 60 4.04 7.09 5.27
N VAL A 61 4.94 8.06 5.31
CA VAL A 61 6.36 7.85 5.64
C VAL A 61 6.72 8.63 6.91
N ALA A 62 7.76 8.14 7.62
CA ALA A 62 8.27 8.71 8.85
C ALA A 62 9.28 9.83 8.59
#